data_AF-A0A1U7WWW4-F1
#
_entry.id   AF-A0A1U7WWW4-F1
#
_cell.length_a   1.000
_cell.length_b   1.000
_cell.length_c   1.000
_cell.angle_alpha   90.00
_cell.angle_beta   90.00
_cell.angle_gamma   90.00
#
_symmetry.space_group_name_H-M   'P 1'
#
loop_
_entity.id
_entity.type
_entity.pdbx_description
1 polymer ?
#
loop_
_entity_poly.entity_id
_entity_poly.type
_entity_poly.pdbx_seq_one_letter_code
_entity_poly.pdbx_strand_id
1 'polypeptide(L)'
;MAKIPIMLQSNGNWDNYGRFREFEIDDIIVDDDATYSLLISTIAQPVVVVDGTFLKLAYRGIMLAASTMDAASIILPLTYAVVDLENDVSWKWFFEQFKLAYGERPNMCVVSDRSESILKATSIVYPGMLHYSCMWHIWTNIRGKFKKGHLKLSELYFATARSYTLDEFNEMMSKIEEIDPRVKAYLYNIGYHRWSRVHATVNRTWTMTLNIAESLNAVTKYARELPIVELLEYMRTLLEHWTKEKLFKAKGTFTYLGYKFNKELDDNRTLSHKLRVRSDYLLNQIHKQHNVDILYIA
;
A
#
# COMPACT_ATOMS: atom_id res chain seq x y z
N MET A 1 27.48 0.19 10.12
CA MET A 1 26.02 0.42 10.09
C MET A 1 25.40 -0.68 10.92
N ALA A 2 24.77 -0.37 12.04
CA ALA A 2 23.95 -1.34 12.75
C ALA A 2 22.62 -1.44 11.98
N LYS A 3 22.36 -2.59 11.39
CA LYS A 3 21.13 -2.90 10.65
C LYS A 3 20.47 -4.07 11.34
N ILE A 4 19.17 -4.02 11.54
CA ILE A 4 18.42 -5.08 12.22
C ILE A 4 17.21 -5.40 11.34
N PRO A 5 17.29 -6.42 10.46
CA PRO A 5 16.11 -6.94 9.76
C PRO A 5 15.24 -7.75 10.71
N ILE A 6 13.91 -7.66 10.58
CA ILE A 6 13.02 -8.74 10.96
C ILE A 6 12.16 -9.13 9.75
N MET A 7 12.46 -10.30 9.22
CA MET A 7 11.87 -10.84 8.01
C MET A 7 11.26 -12.22 8.28
N LEU A 8 10.13 -12.48 7.63
CA LEU A 8 9.50 -13.78 7.61
C LEU A 8 10.02 -14.55 6.37
N GLN A 9 10.94 -15.51 6.51
CA GLN A 9 11.15 -16.57 5.49
C GLN A 9 11.90 -17.83 6.00
N SER A 10 11.53 -18.97 5.39
CA SER A 10 11.92 -20.38 5.50
C SER A 10 13.43 -20.75 5.42
N ASN A 11 13.76 -21.79 6.22
CA ASN A 11 14.97 -22.62 6.31
C ASN A 11 16.15 -22.09 7.17
N GLY A 12 16.17 -22.45 8.47
CA GLY A 12 17.41 -22.46 9.30
C GLY A 12 17.22 -22.54 10.83
N ASN A 13 17.88 -23.53 11.46
CA ASN A 13 17.75 -24.06 12.85
C ASN A 13 17.85 -23.11 14.06
N TRP A 14 17.09 -23.42 15.13
CA TRP A 14 17.12 -22.87 16.50
C TRP A 14 18.05 -23.64 17.45
N ASP A 15 18.45 -23.04 18.58
CA ASP A 15 19.07 -23.77 19.71
C ASP A 15 18.02 -24.53 20.55
N ASN A 16 18.48 -25.48 21.38
CA ASN A 16 17.63 -26.40 22.15
C ASN A 16 16.73 -25.72 23.21
N TYR A 17 16.80 -24.40 23.37
CA TYR A 17 16.00 -23.63 24.34
C TYR A 17 15.22 -22.47 23.70
N GLY A 18 15.25 -22.32 22.38
CA GLY A 18 14.43 -21.34 21.66
C GLY A 18 14.74 -19.88 21.97
N ARG A 19 16.01 -19.54 22.31
CA ARG A 19 16.42 -18.17 22.66
C ARG A 19 17.56 -17.68 21.78
N PHE A 20 17.53 -16.40 21.41
CA PHE A 20 18.60 -15.73 20.68
C PHE A 20 19.70 -15.22 21.63
N ARG A 21 20.98 -15.34 21.25
CA ARG A 21 22.14 -14.78 21.97
C ARG A 21 22.76 -13.62 21.19
N GLU A 22 22.94 -12.50 21.88
CA GLU A 22 23.85 -11.35 21.66
C GLU A 22 23.93 -10.67 20.27
N PHE A 23 24.14 -9.35 20.34
CA PHE A 23 24.00 -8.39 19.25
C PHE A 23 25.16 -8.41 18.25
N GLU A 24 24.99 -9.17 17.17
CA GLU A 24 25.39 -8.82 15.80
C GLU A 24 24.25 -9.32 14.90
N ILE A 25 23.35 -8.42 14.44
CA ILE A 25 22.12 -8.85 13.77
C ILE A 25 22.30 -8.82 12.25
N ASP A 26 22.53 -9.99 11.68
CA ASP A 26 22.45 -10.26 10.24
C ASP A 26 21.16 -10.99 9.81
N ASP A 27 20.32 -11.49 10.74
CA ASP A 27 19.02 -12.10 10.40
C ASP A 27 18.06 -12.22 11.60
N ILE A 28 16.75 -12.05 11.39
CA ILE A 28 15.69 -12.52 12.29
C ILE A 28 14.56 -13.10 11.42
N ILE A 29 14.38 -14.42 11.54
CA ILE A 29 13.38 -15.28 10.88
C ILE A 29 12.10 -15.36 11.71
N VAL A 30 10.94 -15.25 11.07
CA VAL A 30 9.65 -15.62 11.67
C VAL A 30 9.00 -16.74 10.84
N ASP A 31 8.71 -17.81 11.56
CA ASP A 31 7.87 -18.98 11.26
C ASP A 31 8.35 -20.01 10.21
N ASP A 32 8.59 -21.24 10.69
CA ASP A 32 8.86 -22.46 9.90
C ASP A 32 7.56 -23.14 9.41
N ASP A 33 6.41 -22.48 9.56
CA ASP A 33 5.13 -23.04 9.12
C ASP A 33 4.90 -22.76 7.62
N ALA A 34 4.89 -23.82 6.81
CA ALA A 34 4.50 -23.81 5.39
C ALA A 34 3.14 -23.11 5.15
N THR A 35 2.34 -22.97 6.20
CA THR A 35 1.10 -22.21 6.27
C THR A 35 1.26 -20.71 5.97
N TYR A 36 2.37 -20.05 6.35
CA TYR A 36 2.60 -18.63 6.07
C TYR A 36 2.86 -18.35 4.58
N SER A 37 3.70 -19.19 3.95
CA SER A 37 3.98 -19.11 2.51
C SER A 37 2.72 -19.35 1.69
N LEU A 38 1.89 -20.33 2.10
CA LEU A 38 0.59 -20.60 1.47
C LEU A 38 -0.40 -19.45 1.69
N LEU A 39 -0.41 -18.82 2.88
CA LEU A 39 -1.22 -17.63 3.16
C LEU A 39 -0.84 -16.50 2.20
N ILE A 40 0.43 -16.11 2.17
CA ILE A 40 0.93 -15.05 1.29
C ILE A 40 0.65 -15.37 -0.18
N SER A 41 0.88 -16.61 -0.62
CA SER A 41 0.63 -17.01 -2.00
C SER A 41 -0.86 -16.95 -2.37
N THR A 42 -1.75 -17.17 -1.40
CA THR A 42 -3.20 -17.33 -1.63
C THR A 42 -4.01 -16.06 -1.38
N ILE A 43 -3.64 -15.23 -0.39
CA ILE A 43 -4.48 -14.10 0.04
C ILE A 43 -3.85 -12.73 -0.19
N ALA A 44 -2.52 -12.61 -0.25
CA ALA A 44 -1.86 -11.30 -0.37
C ALA A 44 -2.02 -10.73 -1.78
N GLN A 45 -2.55 -9.50 -1.87
CA GLN A 45 -2.58 -8.75 -3.13
C GLN A 45 -1.16 -8.48 -3.64
N PRO A 46 -0.98 -8.35 -4.96
CA PRO A 46 0.32 -8.05 -5.55
C PRO A 46 0.80 -6.62 -5.26
N VAL A 47 -0.05 -5.78 -4.66
CA VAL A 47 0.31 -4.41 -4.26
C VAL A 47 1.03 -4.43 -2.92
N VAL A 48 2.27 -3.96 -2.90
CA VAL A 48 3.08 -3.79 -1.68
C VAL A 48 3.18 -2.31 -1.34
N VAL A 49 2.70 -1.93 -0.18
CA VAL A 49 2.86 -0.59 0.37
C VAL A 49 4.09 -0.57 1.26
N VAL A 50 5.02 0.35 0.99
CA VAL A 50 6.19 0.56 1.84
C VAL A 50 6.20 1.97 2.41
N ASP A 51 6.72 2.09 3.62
CA ASP A 51 6.85 3.37 4.32
C ASP A 51 7.97 3.32 5.36
N GLY A 52 8.59 4.47 5.60
CA GLY A 52 9.55 4.69 6.68
C GLY A 52 8.92 5.53 7.78
N THR A 53 9.05 5.11 9.04
CA THR A 53 8.55 5.89 10.16
C THR A 53 9.62 6.10 11.23
N PHE A 54 9.71 7.32 11.75
CA PHE A 54 10.69 7.66 12.77
C PHE A 54 10.45 6.86 14.06
N LEU A 55 11.54 6.33 14.62
CA LEU A 55 11.57 5.88 16.02
C LEU A 55 11.53 7.08 16.95
N LYS A 56 10.99 6.89 18.16
CA LYS A 56 10.73 7.97 19.11
C LYS A 56 11.43 7.72 20.44
N LEU A 57 12.70 8.11 20.59
CA LEU A 57 13.44 8.25 21.87
C LEU A 57 14.90 8.65 21.58
N ALA A 58 15.80 8.49 22.56
CA ALA A 58 17.24 8.73 22.44
C ALA A 58 17.92 7.98 21.26
N TYR A 59 17.30 6.91 20.76
CA TYR A 59 17.73 6.19 19.56
C TYR A 59 17.21 6.90 18.31
N ARG A 60 18.13 7.53 17.57
CA ARG A 60 17.86 8.06 16.24
C ARG A 60 17.81 6.88 15.27
N GLY A 61 16.71 6.75 14.52
CA GLY A 61 16.53 5.66 13.57
C GLY A 61 15.16 5.67 12.91
N ILE A 62 15.00 4.83 11.90
CA ILE A 62 13.80 4.68 11.09
C ILE A 62 13.39 3.22 11.13
N MET A 63 12.10 2.97 11.37
CA MET A 63 11.48 1.69 11.12
C MET A 63 10.92 1.70 9.69
N LEU A 64 11.50 0.88 8.83
CA LEU A 64 10.97 0.61 7.49
C LEU A 64 9.98 -0.54 7.59
N ALA A 65 8.85 -0.45 6.89
CA ALA A 65 7.88 -1.53 6.85
C ALA A 65 7.34 -1.73 5.43
N ALA A 66 7.09 -2.98 5.08
CA ALA A 66 6.32 -3.36 3.91
C ALA A 66 5.03 -4.04 4.36
N SER A 67 3.93 -3.71 3.70
CA SER A 67 2.61 -4.23 4.02
C SER A 67 1.79 -4.38 2.74
N THR A 68 0.82 -5.28 2.76
CA THR A 68 -0.16 -5.45 1.69
C THR A 68 -1.57 -5.55 2.31
N MET A 69 -2.56 -5.84 1.47
CA MET A 69 -3.88 -6.25 1.93
C MET A 69 -4.24 -7.61 1.37
N ASP A 70 -5.13 -8.29 2.08
CA ASP A 70 -5.82 -9.43 1.49
C ASP A 70 -6.97 -9.00 0.56
N ALA A 71 -7.60 -9.98 -0.09
CA ALA A 71 -8.80 -9.77 -0.89
C ALA A 71 -10.01 -9.24 -0.09
N ALA A 72 -9.96 -9.24 1.25
CA ALA A 72 -10.98 -8.68 2.14
C ALA A 72 -10.65 -7.25 2.62
N SER A 73 -9.63 -6.61 2.03
CA SER A 73 -9.12 -5.29 2.43
C SER A 73 -8.62 -5.22 3.86
N ILE A 74 -8.11 -6.33 4.40
CA ILE A 74 -7.47 -6.33 5.69
C ILE A 74 -5.96 -6.20 5.51
N ILE A 75 -5.34 -5.34 6.32
CA ILE A 75 -3.90 -5.08 6.29
C ILE A 75 -3.12 -6.32 6.74
N LEU A 76 -2.10 -6.64 5.96
CA LEU A 76 -1.13 -7.70 6.20
C LEU A 76 0.27 -7.09 6.16
N PRO A 77 0.91 -6.82 7.31
CA PRO A 77 2.30 -6.43 7.28
C PRO A 77 3.16 -7.63 6.87
N LEU A 78 4.09 -7.39 5.95
CA LEU A 78 4.91 -8.42 5.31
C LEU A 78 6.30 -8.52 5.95
N THR A 79 6.91 -7.38 6.26
CA THR A 79 8.22 -7.31 6.91
C THR A 79 8.46 -5.92 7.49
N TYR A 80 9.45 -5.80 8.38
CA TYR A 80 9.94 -4.55 8.90
C TYR A 80 11.45 -4.61 9.16
N ALA A 81 12.10 -3.46 9.20
CA ALA A 81 13.50 -3.35 9.56
C ALA A 81 13.77 -2.05 10.32
N VAL A 82 14.75 -2.07 11.22
CA VAL A 82 15.28 -0.86 11.85
C VAL A 82 16.58 -0.47 11.17
N VAL A 83 16.62 0.76 10.67
CA VAL A 83 17.78 1.37 10.02
C VAL A 83 18.15 2.68 10.71
N ASP A 84 19.41 3.08 10.55
CA ASP A 84 19.93 4.33 11.09
C ASP A 84 19.32 5.57 10.41
N LEU A 85 19.18 5.51 9.08
CA LEU A 85 18.72 6.61 8.25
C LEU A 85 17.85 6.13 7.09
N GLU A 86 16.92 6.99 6.68
CA GLU A 86 16.19 6.82 5.44
C GLU A 86 17.04 7.34 4.26
N ASN A 87 17.76 6.45 3.60
CA ASN A 87 18.65 6.79 2.48
C ASN A 87 18.71 5.67 1.43
N ASP A 88 19.42 5.91 0.33
CA ASP A 88 19.57 4.96 -0.77
C ASP A 88 20.13 3.60 -0.33
N VAL A 89 21.08 3.58 0.62
CA VAL A 89 21.72 2.35 1.09
C VAL A 89 20.75 1.51 1.93
N SER A 90 20.01 2.16 2.83
CA SER A 90 19.03 1.51 3.70
C SER A 90 17.87 0.94 2.89
N TRP A 91 17.30 1.71 1.97
CA TRP A 91 16.19 1.25 1.12
C TRP A 91 16.64 0.15 0.16
N LYS A 92 17.81 0.27 -0.47
CA LYS A 92 18.35 -0.79 -1.34
C LYS A 92 18.48 -2.10 -0.56
N TRP A 93 19.13 -2.06 0.60
CA TRP A 93 19.29 -3.22 1.45
C TRP A 93 17.93 -3.80 1.88
N PHE A 94 16.99 -2.95 2.32
CA PHE A 94 15.64 -3.40 2.70
C PHE A 94 14.95 -4.16 1.56
N PHE A 95 15.01 -3.65 0.32
CA PHE A 95 14.41 -4.34 -0.82
C PHE A 95 15.16 -5.59 -1.24
N GLU A 96 16.50 -5.64 -1.15
CA GLU A 96 17.28 -6.86 -1.42
C GLU A 96 16.84 -7.99 -0.50
N GLN A 97 16.72 -7.67 0.78
CA GLN A 97 16.30 -8.63 1.78
C GLN A 97 14.81 -8.99 1.65
N PHE A 98 13.94 -8.02 1.35
CA PHE A 98 12.54 -8.29 1.01
C PHE A 98 12.41 -9.20 -0.21
N LYS A 99 13.28 -9.07 -1.22
CA LYS A 99 13.28 -9.94 -2.40
C LYS A 99 13.70 -11.36 -2.08
N LEU A 100 14.70 -11.54 -1.21
CA LEU A 100 15.06 -12.86 -0.71
C LEU A 100 13.86 -13.49 0.00
N ALA A 101 13.29 -12.76 0.98
CA ALA A 101 12.20 -13.22 1.83
C ALA A 101 10.86 -13.51 1.10
N TYR A 102 10.44 -12.58 0.24
CA TYR A 102 9.11 -12.59 -0.37
C TYR A 102 9.13 -13.09 -1.82
N GLY A 103 10.30 -13.10 -2.45
CA GLY A 103 10.43 -13.34 -3.89
C GLY A 103 9.84 -12.21 -4.74
N GLU A 104 9.62 -12.53 -6.01
CA GLU A 104 8.96 -11.66 -6.99
C GLU A 104 7.68 -12.33 -7.47
N ARG A 105 6.57 -11.58 -7.52
CA ARG A 105 5.25 -12.12 -7.86
C ARG A 105 4.71 -11.48 -9.15
N PRO A 106 3.90 -12.21 -9.95
CA PRO A 106 3.26 -11.64 -11.12
C PRO A 106 2.42 -10.41 -10.75
N ASN A 107 2.53 -9.35 -11.57
CA ASN A 107 1.84 -8.07 -11.37
C ASN A 107 2.18 -7.34 -10.07
N MET A 108 3.28 -7.70 -9.39
CA MET A 108 3.72 -7.00 -8.18
C MET A 108 4.01 -5.54 -8.48
N CYS A 109 3.57 -4.66 -7.59
CA CYS A 109 3.90 -3.24 -7.67
C CYS A 109 4.09 -2.65 -6.28
N VAL A 110 4.89 -1.59 -6.20
CA VAL A 110 5.13 -0.86 -4.96
C VAL A 110 4.35 0.43 -4.94
N VAL A 111 3.73 0.74 -3.80
CA VAL A 111 3.16 2.06 -3.50
C VAL A 111 3.92 2.64 -2.31
N SER A 112 4.42 3.86 -2.44
CA SER A 112 5.10 4.53 -1.32
C SER A 112 4.84 6.03 -1.32
N ASP A 113 5.42 6.72 -0.36
CA ASP A 113 5.63 8.15 -0.46
C ASP A 113 6.60 8.43 -1.63
N ARG A 114 6.74 9.69 -2.04
CA ARG A 114 7.56 10.02 -3.21
C ARG A 114 9.07 10.07 -2.91
N SER A 115 9.55 9.27 -1.97
CA SER A 115 10.98 9.17 -1.65
C SER A 115 11.80 8.72 -2.86
N GLU A 116 12.80 9.54 -3.23
CA GLU A 116 13.72 9.23 -4.33
C GLU A 116 14.56 7.98 -4.04
N SER A 117 14.89 7.75 -2.76
CA SER A 117 15.62 6.56 -2.33
C SER A 117 14.81 5.27 -2.55
N ILE A 118 13.50 5.29 -2.32
CA ILE A 118 12.61 4.15 -2.59
C ILE A 118 12.55 3.89 -4.11
N LEU A 119 12.36 4.93 -4.91
CA LEU A 119 12.33 4.84 -6.38
C LEU A 119 13.63 4.24 -6.93
N LYS A 120 14.78 4.71 -6.43
CA LYS A 120 16.08 4.22 -6.83
C LYS A 120 16.28 2.76 -6.41
N ALA A 121 16.00 2.43 -5.16
CA ALA A 121 16.15 1.07 -4.65
C ALA A 121 15.26 0.06 -5.40
N THR A 122 13.99 0.38 -5.64
CA THR A 122 13.08 -0.48 -6.40
C THR A 122 13.57 -0.70 -7.83
N SER A 123 14.06 0.34 -8.52
CA SER A 123 14.61 0.21 -9.87
C SER A 123 15.84 -0.68 -9.98
N ILE A 124 16.64 -0.78 -8.91
CA ILE A 124 17.85 -1.60 -8.84
C ILE A 124 17.50 -3.06 -8.51
N VAL A 125 16.66 -3.28 -7.49
CA VAL A 125 16.38 -4.63 -6.95
C VAL A 125 15.30 -5.37 -7.73
N TYR A 126 14.34 -4.63 -8.29
CA TYR A 126 13.25 -5.17 -9.10
C TYR A 126 13.16 -4.44 -10.46
N PRO A 127 14.10 -4.71 -11.39
CA PRO A 127 14.06 -4.10 -12.71
C PRO A 127 12.74 -4.39 -13.42
N GLY A 128 12.00 -3.34 -13.80
CA GLY A 128 10.71 -3.46 -14.48
C GLY A 128 9.48 -3.52 -13.56
N MET A 129 9.65 -3.64 -12.24
CA MET A 129 8.54 -3.50 -11.30
C MET A 129 8.04 -2.06 -11.28
N LEU A 130 6.72 -1.91 -11.29
CA LEU A 130 6.09 -0.58 -11.29
C LEU A 130 6.06 0.01 -9.89
N HIS A 131 6.37 1.30 -9.82
CA HIS A 131 6.26 2.11 -8.63
C HIS A 131 5.15 3.15 -8.78
N TYR A 132 4.28 3.22 -7.79
CA TYR A 132 3.20 4.17 -7.70
C TYR A 132 3.38 5.10 -6.51
N SER A 133 3.11 6.37 -6.74
CA SER A 133 3.16 7.41 -5.74
C SER A 133 1.81 7.58 -5.06
N CYS A 134 1.82 7.71 -3.74
CA CYS A 134 0.63 8.07 -2.97
C CYS A 134 0.05 9.41 -3.41
N MET A 135 -1.26 9.43 -3.70
CA MET A 135 -1.93 10.64 -4.18
C MET A 135 -1.96 11.76 -3.13
N TRP A 136 -2.04 11.44 -1.84
CA TRP A 136 -2.00 12.43 -0.76
C TRP A 136 -0.63 13.11 -0.64
N HIS A 137 0.46 12.36 -0.80
CA HIS A 137 1.81 12.93 -0.77
C HIS A 137 2.06 13.87 -1.95
N ILE A 138 1.57 13.52 -3.14
CA ILE A 138 1.59 14.43 -4.29
C ILE A 138 0.77 15.69 -3.99
N TRP A 139 -0.42 15.57 -3.39
CA TRP A 139 -1.21 16.73 -2.99
C TRP A 139 -0.48 17.63 -2.00
N THR A 140 0.15 17.06 -0.97
CA THR A 140 0.97 17.81 0.00
C THR A 140 2.07 18.58 -0.71
N ASN A 141 2.75 17.97 -1.69
CA ASN A 141 3.77 18.65 -2.50
C ASN A 141 3.17 19.77 -3.36
N ILE A 142 2.00 19.56 -3.97
CA ILE A 142 1.29 20.59 -4.74
C ILE A 142 0.93 21.77 -3.84
N ARG A 143 0.30 21.51 -2.69
CA ARG A 143 -0.08 22.51 -1.68
C ARG A 143 1.15 23.29 -1.16
N GLY A 144 2.28 22.60 -1.03
CA GLY A 144 3.57 23.18 -0.68
C GLY A 144 4.10 24.14 -1.74
N LYS A 145 4.13 23.72 -3.01
CA LYS A 145 4.80 24.42 -4.12
C LYS A 145 3.93 25.50 -4.80
N PHE A 146 2.65 25.24 -4.99
CA PHE A 146 1.73 26.10 -5.73
C PHE A 146 0.71 26.66 -4.77
N LYS A 147 0.53 27.98 -4.69
CA LYS A 147 -0.35 28.63 -3.69
C LYS A 147 -1.72 29.05 -4.21
N LYS A 148 -1.94 29.01 -5.53
CA LYS A 148 -3.15 29.52 -6.17
C LYS A 148 -4.30 28.50 -6.08
N GLY A 149 -5.50 28.96 -5.71
CA GLY A 149 -6.74 28.20 -5.86
C GLY A 149 -6.83 26.88 -5.09
N HIS A 150 -6.14 26.74 -3.95
CA HIS A 150 -5.96 25.48 -3.21
C HIS A 150 -7.21 24.63 -3.03
N LEU A 151 -8.33 25.22 -2.62
CA LEU A 151 -9.57 24.47 -2.36
C LEU A 151 -10.07 23.79 -3.63
N LYS A 152 -10.28 24.56 -4.70
CA LYS A 152 -10.75 24.05 -5.99
C LYS A 152 -9.72 23.11 -6.63
N LEU A 153 -8.43 23.43 -6.48
CA LEU A 153 -7.34 22.58 -6.98
C LEU A 153 -7.30 21.22 -6.28
N SER A 154 -7.60 21.16 -4.98
CA SER A 154 -7.68 19.92 -4.20
C SER A 154 -8.75 18.99 -4.77
N GLU A 155 -9.96 19.52 -4.94
CA GLU A 155 -11.10 18.77 -5.46
C GLU A 155 -10.80 18.20 -6.85
N LEU A 156 -10.31 19.06 -7.76
CA LEU A 156 -9.95 18.66 -9.12
C LEU A 156 -8.82 17.63 -9.13
N TYR A 157 -7.75 17.84 -8.35
CA TYR A 157 -6.63 16.91 -8.29
C TYR A 157 -7.06 15.52 -7.83
N PHE A 158 -7.83 15.43 -6.75
CA PHE A 158 -8.29 14.14 -6.24
C PHE A 158 -9.32 13.48 -7.15
N ALA A 159 -10.17 14.25 -7.84
CA ALA A 159 -11.05 13.73 -8.88
C ALA A 159 -10.21 13.16 -10.05
N THR A 160 -9.25 13.92 -10.55
CA THR A 160 -8.34 13.52 -11.64
C THR A 160 -7.56 12.25 -11.30
N ALA A 161 -7.00 12.16 -10.09
CA ALA A 161 -6.26 10.97 -9.67
C ALA A 161 -7.13 9.71 -9.74
N ARG A 162 -8.42 9.83 -9.37
CA ARG A 162 -9.37 8.73 -9.28
C ARG A 162 -10.20 8.48 -10.54
N SER A 163 -10.05 9.29 -11.60
CA SER A 163 -10.78 9.15 -12.86
C SER A 163 -10.71 7.73 -13.41
N TYR A 164 -11.84 7.24 -13.91
CA TYR A 164 -11.93 5.91 -14.51
C TYR A 164 -11.70 5.94 -16.02
N THR A 165 -12.03 7.06 -16.67
CA THR A 165 -11.89 7.22 -18.12
C THR A 165 -10.85 8.30 -18.45
N LEU A 166 -10.28 8.20 -19.65
CA LEU A 166 -9.34 9.20 -20.14
C LEU A 166 -10.03 10.54 -20.38
N ASP A 167 -11.31 10.53 -20.75
CA ASP A 167 -12.09 11.75 -20.98
C ASP A 167 -12.28 12.52 -19.68
N GLU A 168 -12.72 11.85 -18.60
CA GLU A 168 -12.81 12.46 -17.27
C GLU A 168 -11.47 13.01 -16.81
N PHE A 169 -10.39 12.23 -17.00
CA PHE A 169 -9.05 12.64 -16.62
C PHE A 169 -8.62 13.90 -17.38
N ASN A 170 -8.78 13.93 -18.70
CA ASN A 170 -8.39 15.05 -19.55
C ASN A 170 -9.21 16.31 -19.27
N GLU A 171 -10.51 16.15 -19.01
CA GLU A 171 -11.39 17.25 -18.62
C GLU A 171 -10.92 17.88 -17.30
N MET A 172 -10.67 17.07 -16.27
CA MET A 172 -10.21 17.57 -14.97
C MET A 172 -8.80 18.16 -15.05
N MET A 173 -7.90 17.58 -15.86
CA MET A 173 -6.56 18.13 -16.12
C MET A 173 -6.62 19.51 -16.79
N SER A 174 -7.58 19.72 -17.70
CA SER A 174 -7.80 21.03 -18.34
C SER A 174 -8.26 22.07 -17.30
N LYS A 175 -9.18 21.69 -16.40
CA LYS A 175 -9.61 22.58 -15.29
C LYS A 175 -8.48 22.88 -14.31
N ILE A 176 -7.57 21.94 -14.06
CA ILE A 176 -6.36 22.18 -13.25
C ILE A 176 -5.45 23.21 -13.93
N GLU A 177 -5.27 23.12 -15.25
CA GLU A 177 -4.46 24.04 -16.04
C GLU A 177 -5.01 25.47 -16.03
N GLU A 178 -6.34 25.63 -16.14
CA GLU A 178 -7.01 26.92 -16.02
C GLU A 178 -6.75 27.62 -14.68
N ILE A 179 -6.66 26.84 -13.58
CA ILE A 179 -6.33 27.38 -12.26
C ILE A 179 -4.84 27.75 -12.20
N ASP A 180 -3.96 26.80 -12.47
CA ASP A 180 -2.52 27.02 -12.46
C ASP A 180 -1.81 26.04 -13.44
N PRO A 181 -1.36 26.52 -14.61
CA PRO A 181 -0.76 25.66 -15.64
C PRO A 181 0.53 24.97 -15.15
N ARG A 182 1.21 25.55 -14.14
CA ARG A 182 2.41 24.95 -13.54
C ARG A 182 2.09 23.65 -12.81
N VAL A 183 0.86 23.49 -12.30
CA VAL A 183 0.43 22.26 -11.64
C VAL A 183 0.28 21.13 -12.65
N LYS A 184 -0.32 21.39 -13.82
CA LYS A 184 -0.40 20.40 -14.91
C LYS A 184 0.99 19.97 -15.37
N ALA A 185 1.88 20.93 -15.62
CA ALA A 185 3.28 20.62 -15.99
C ALA A 185 3.98 19.79 -14.90
N TYR A 186 3.79 20.14 -13.63
CA TYR A 186 4.33 19.37 -12.51
C TYR A 186 3.81 17.94 -12.49
N LEU A 187 2.49 17.74 -12.63
CA LEU A 187 1.85 16.41 -12.65
C LEU A 187 2.31 15.55 -13.84
N TYR A 188 2.51 16.17 -15.01
CA TYR A 188 3.07 15.51 -16.18
C TYR A 188 4.49 15.00 -15.92
N ASN A 189 5.34 15.82 -15.30
CA ASN A 189 6.72 15.46 -14.97
C ASN A 189 6.83 14.31 -13.94
N ILE A 190 5.79 14.06 -13.14
CA ILE A 190 5.73 12.85 -12.28
C ILE A 190 5.57 11.59 -13.15
N GLY A 191 4.88 11.71 -14.28
CA GLY A 191 4.37 10.61 -15.08
C GLY A 191 2.98 10.16 -14.60
N TYR A 192 1.96 10.33 -15.43
CA TYR A 192 0.56 10.02 -15.05
C TYR A 192 0.34 8.57 -14.63
N HIS A 193 1.08 7.63 -15.24
CA HIS A 193 1.05 6.22 -14.88
C HIS A 193 1.46 5.96 -13.42
N ARG A 194 2.22 6.85 -12.77
CA ARG A 194 2.68 6.66 -11.39
C ARG A 194 1.64 7.03 -10.34
N TRP A 195 0.59 7.78 -10.67
CA TRP A 195 -0.30 8.32 -9.65
C TRP A 195 -1.78 8.31 -9.99
N SER A 196 -2.14 8.37 -11.28
CA SER A 196 -3.54 8.31 -11.70
C SER A 196 -4.01 6.86 -11.81
N ARG A 197 -5.33 6.66 -11.69
CA ARG A 197 -5.94 5.34 -11.86
C ARG A 197 -5.98 4.94 -13.32
N VAL A 198 -6.51 5.81 -14.17
CA VAL A 198 -6.73 5.52 -15.60
C VAL A 198 -5.45 5.16 -16.36
N HIS A 199 -4.29 5.68 -15.94
CA HIS A 199 -3.01 5.36 -16.59
C HIS A 199 -2.22 4.25 -15.87
N ALA A 200 -2.73 3.67 -14.79
CA ALA A 200 -2.05 2.55 -14.12
C ALA A 200 -2.11 1.30 -15.00
N THR A 201 -0.96 0.64 -15.20
CA THR A 201 -0.86 -0.56 -16.04
C THR A 201 -1.03 -1.85 -15.26
N VAL A 202 -1.01 -1.76 -13.92
CA VAL A 202 -1.33 -2.86 -13.00
C VAL A 202 -2.60 -2.51 -12.25
N ASN A 203 -3.45 -3.52 -12.03
CA ASN A 203 -4.61 -3.38 -11.17
C ASN A 203 -4.16 -3.24 -9.71
N ARG A 204 -3.83 -2.00 -9.32
CA ARG A 204 -3.57 -1.62 -7.92
C ARG A 204 -4.85 -1.44 -7.09
N THR A 205 -5.99 -1.94 -7.61
CA THR A 205 -7.32 -1.86 -7.01
C THR A 205 -7.62 -0.44 -6.49
N TRP A 206 -7.83 -0.32 -5.19
CA TRP A 206 -8.12 0.93 -4.49
C TRP A 206 -6.91 1.53 -3.78
N THR A 207 -5.74 0.90 -3.90
CA THR A 207 -4.52 1.28 -3.19
C THR A 207 -3.83 2.46 -3.89
N MET A 208 -4.41 3.64 -3.67
CA MET A 208 -3.92 4.92 -4.21
C MET A 208 -3.30 5.81 -3.12
N THR A 209 -3.37 5.37 -1.86
CA THR A 209 -2.90 6.07 -0.67
C THR A 209 -1.95 5.17 0.15
N LEU A 210 -1.36 5.72 1.21
CA LEU A 210 -0.58 4.95 2.19
C LEU A 210 -1.40 4.61 3.44
N ASN A 211 -2.74 4.52 3.35
CA ASN A 211 -3.58 4.24 4.52
C ASN A 211 -3.16 2.94 5.24
N ILE A 212 -2.64 1.96 4.49
CA ILE A 212 -2.09 0.70 5.01
C ILE A 212 -0.91 0.98 5.94
N ALA A 213 0.08 1.74 5.46
CA ALA A 213 1.24 2.13 6.24
C ALA A 213 0.86 3.06 7.41
N GLU A 214 -0.02 4.03 7.18
CA GLU A 214 -0.50 4.94 8.23
C GLU A 214 -1.20 4.18 9.37
N SER A 215 -1.98 3.15 9.05
CA SER A 215 -2.62 2.30 10.05
C SER A 215 -1.60 1.48 10.85
N LEU A 216 -0.58 0.92 10.19
CA LEU A 216 0.51 0.22 10.87
C LEU A 216 1.31 1.18 11.77
N ASN A 217 1.61 2.38 11.29
CA ASN A 217 2.29 3.44 12.03
C ASN A 217 1.51 3.89 13.27
N ALA A 218 0.17 3.85 13.20
CA ALA A 218 -0.71 4.17 14.31
C ALA A 218 -0.68 3.09 15.39
N VAL A 219 -0.76 1.81 15.01
CA VAL A 219 -0.69 0.68 15.95
C VAL A 219 0.66 0.61 16.64
N THR A 220 1.75 0.86 15.89
CA THR A 220 3.12 0.80 16.39
C THR A 220 3.58 2.08 17.09
N LYS A 221 2.69 3.08 17.24
CA LYS A 221 3.03 4.40 17.79
C LYS A 221 3.70 4.34 19.16
N TYR A 222 3.20 3.50 20.06
CA TYR A 222 3.77 3.28 21.40
C TYR A 222 5.04 2.42 21.34
N ALA A 223 5.04 1.36 20.54
CA ALA A 223 6.18 0.46 20.42
C ALA A 223 7.46 1.16 19.94
N ARG A 224 7.31 2.20 19.11
CA ARG A 224 8.42 3.05 18.64
C ARG A 224 9.06 3.90 19.74
N GLU A 225 8.45 3.96 20.91
CA GLU A 225 8.96 4.59 22.14
C GLU A 225 9.58 3.55 23.09
N LEU A 226 9.84 2.33 22.61
CA LEU A 226 10.52 1.29 23.39
C LEU A 226 11.99 1.16 22.98
N PRO A 227 12.85 0.61 23.85
CA PRO A 227 14.16 0.11 23.44
C PRO A 227 14.05 -0.83 22.24
N ILE A 228 15.09 -0.90 21.40
CA ILE A 228 15.05 -1.65 20.14
C ILE A 228 14.55 -3.09 20.36
N VAL A 229 15.10 -3.82 21.33
CA VAL A 229 14.69 -5.22 21.60
C VAL A 229 13.19 -5.33 21.88
N GLU A 230 12.63 -4.42 22.67
CA GLU A 230 11.21 -4.41 23.01
C GLU A 230 10.32 -4.01 21.82
N LEU A 231 10.79 -3.08 20.97
CA LEU A 231 10.13 -2.76 19.70
C LEU A 231 10.07 -3.99 18.78
N LEU A 232 11.19 -4.69 18.63
CA LEU A 232 11.28 -5.89 17.80
C LEU A 232 10.33 -6.98 18.31
N GLU A 233 10.30 -7.20 19.63
CA GLU A 233 9.42 -8.19 20.24
C GLU A 233 7.93 -7.82 20.11
N TYR A 234 7.59 -6.53 20.25
CA TYR A 234 6.25 -6.02 20.00
C TYR A 234 5.82 -6.30 18.55
N MET A 235 6.69 -5.96 17.60
CA MET A 235 6.41 -6.15 16.18
C MET A 235 6.25 -7.63 15.82
N ARG A 236 7.13 -8.51 16.32
CA ARG A 236 7.00 -9.96 16.16
C ARG A 236 5.65 -10.46 16.64
N THR A 237 5.27 -10.09 17.87
CA THR A 237 3.99 -10.48 18.48
C THR A 237 2.79 -9.96 17.68
N LEU A 238 2.86 -8.71 17.20
CA LEU A 238 1.82 -8.10 16.37
C LEU A 238 1.61 -8.88 15.07
N LEU A 239 2.69 -9.22 14.36
CA LEU A 239 2.63 -9.98 13.11
C LEU A 239 2.06 -11.38 13.34
N GLU A 240 2.55 -12.08 14.35
CA GLU A 240 2.07 -13.42 14.69
C GLU A 240 0.58 -13.42 15.03
N HIS A 241 0.13 -12.48 15.86
CA HIS A 241 -1.26 -12.36 16.25
C HIS A 241 -2.16 -12.08 15.03
N TRP A 242 -1.81 -11.09 14.22
CA TRP A 242 -2.60 -10.76 13.03
C TRP A 242 -2.64 -11.92 12.06
N THR A 243 -1.51 -12.54 11.78
CA THR A 243 -1.41 -13.70 10.88
C THR A 243 -2.31 -14.84 11.34
N LYS A 244 -2.25 -15.22 12.63
CA LYS A 244 -3.10 -16.28 13.21
C LYS A 244 -4.58 -15.94 13.06
N GLU A 245 -4.98 -14.70 13.35
CA GLU A 245 -6.36 -14.27 13.14
C GLU A 245 -6.80 -14.37 11.68
N LYS A 246 -5.92 -14.06 10.71
CA LYS A 246 -6.24 -14.17 9.28
C LYS A 246 -6.36 -15.60 8.84
N LEU A 247 -5.44 -16.47 9.25
CA LEU A 247 -5.51 -17.90 8.97
C LEU A 247 -6.82 -18.50 9.46
N PHE A 248 -7.23 -18.13 10.66
CA PHE A 248 -8.51 -18.58 11.23
C PHE A 248 -9.70 -18.10 10.38
N LYS A 249 -9.73 -16.83 10.00
CA LYS A 249 -10.81 -16.26 9.16
C LYS A 249 -10.83 -16.85 7.75
N ALA A 250 -9.66 -17.08 7.14
CA ALA A 250 -9.54 -17.68 5.82
C ALA A 250 -10.08 -19.11 5.81
N LYS A 251 -9.73 -19.93 6.81
CA LYS A 251 -10.26 -21.29 6.99
C LYS A 251 -11.78 -21.32 7.19
N GLY A 252 -12.37 -20.26 7.75
CA GLY A 252 -13.81 -20.12 7.96
C GLY A 252 -14.58 -19.48 6.80
N THR A 253 -13.90 -19.07 5.72
CA THR A 253 -14.54 -18.42 4.57
C THR A 253 -14.77 -19.44 3.47
N PHE A 254 -16.04 -19.73 3.16
CA PHE A 254 -16.45 -20.67 2.11
C PHE A 254 -16.98 -19.98 0.83
N THR A 255 -16.95 -18.66 0.80
CA THR A 255 -17.42 -17.83 -0.31
C THR A 255 -16.25 -17.38 -1.19
N TYR A 256 -16.51 -17.15 -2.48
CA TYR A 256 -15.50 -16.68 -3.45
C TYR A 256 -14.98 -15.28 -3.12
N LEU A 257 -15.82 -14.42 -2.54
CA LEU A 257 -15.45 -13.10 -2.02
C LEU A 257 -15.32 -13.13 -0.50
N GLY A 258 -14.43 -12.31 0.05
CA GLY A 258 -14.37 -12.07 1.49
C GLY A 258 -15.68 -11.50 2.02
N TYR A 259 -16.03 -11.79 3.28
CA TYR A 259 -17.33 -11.45 3.89
C TYR A 259 -17.81 -10.02 3.60
N LYS A 260 -16.93 -9.02 3.74
CA LYS A 260 -17.25 -7.61 3.49
C LYS A 260 -17.78 -7.39 2.07
N PHE A 261 -17.07 -7.90 1.06
CA PHE A 261 -17.43 -7.70 -0.35
C PHE A 261 -18.61 -8.57 -0.77
N ASN A 262 -18.74 -9.78 -0.21
CA ASN A 262 -19.93 -10.59 -0.44
C ASN A 262 -21.18 -9.88 0.09
N LYS A 263 -21.09 -9.31 1.30
CA LYS A 263 -22.17 -8.50 1.88
C LYS A 263 -22.47 -7.27 1.05
N GLU A 264 -21.46 -6.52 0.62
CA GLU A 264 -21.65 -5.35 -0.24
C GLU A 264 -22.27 -5.73 -1.60
N LEU A 265 -21.88 -6.87 -2.18
CA LEU A 265 -22.49 -7.40 -3.39
C LEU A 265 -23.96 -7.79 -3.16
N ASP A 266 -24.28 -8.46 -2.07
CA ASP A 266 -25.65 -8.84 -1.71
C ASP A 266 -26.53 -7.62 -1.43
N ASP A 267 -25.99 -6.62 -0.74
CA ASP A 267 -26.65 -5.33 -0.48
C ASP A 267 -26.90 -4.60 -1.81
N ASN A 268 -25.89 -4.50 -2.69
CA ASN A 268 -26.02 -3.89 -4.02
C ASN A 268 -26.99 -4.64 -4.93
N ARG A 269 -26.99 -5.97 -4.87
CA ARG A 269 -27.95 -6.80 -5.59
C ARG A 269 -29.37 -6.51 -5.12
N THR A 270 -29.59 -6.45 -3.80
CA THR A 270 -30.88 -6.10 -3.20
C THR A 270 -31.33 -4.69 -3.61
N LEU A 271 -30.42 -3.72 -3.64
CA LEU A 271 -30.69 -2.37 -4.13
C LEU A 271 -31.04 -2.34 -5.61
N SER A 272 -30.33 -3.11 -6.45
CA SER A 272 -30.59 -3.17 -7.90
C SER A 272 -32.01 -3.63 -8.22
N HIS A 273 -32.57 -4.55 -7.43
CA HIS A 273 -33.96 -5.00 -7.58
C HIS A 273 -35.00 -3.89 -7.32
N LYS A 274 -34.60 -2.79 -6.68
CA LYS A 274 -35.45 -1.62 -6.40
C LYS A 274 -35.21 -0.46 -7.37
N LEU A 275 -34.18 -0.54 -8.22
CA LEU A 275 -33.88 0.48 -9.21
C LEU A 275 -34.76 0.29 -10.45
N ARG A 276 -35.40 1.36 -10.91
CA ARG A 276 -36.10 1.40 -12.21
C ARG A 276 -35.15 1.95 -13.25
N VAL A 277 -34.85 1.16 -14.28
CA VAL A 277 -34.11 1.63 -15.46
C VAL A 277 -34.99 2.62 -16.21
N ARG A 278 -34.52 3.86 -16.38
CA ARG A 278 -35.12 4.81 -17.32
C ARG A 278 -34.35 4.73 -18.64
N SER A 279 -35.05 4.35 -19.70
CA SER A 279 -34.55 4.43 -21.06
C SER A 279 -34.78 5.85 -21.59
N ASP A 280 -33.79 6.74 -21.48
CA ASP A 280 -33.80 8.01 -22.19
C ASP A 280 -32.85 7.92 -23.39
N TYR A 281 -33.43 7.97 -24.60
CA TYR A 281 -32.74 7.80 -25.88
C TYR A 281 -31.80 8.96 -26.26
N LEU A 282 -31.51 9.93 -25.38
CA LEU A 282 -30.79 11.14 -25.76
C LEU A 282 -29.82 11.77 -24.73
N LEU A 283 -29.47 11.12 -23.60
CA LEU A 283 -28.44 11.69 -22.72
C LEU A 283 -27.61 10.64 -22.00
N ASN A 284 -26.32 10.59 -22.34
CA ASN A 284 -25.23 10.12 -21.49
C ASN A 284 -25.05 11.06 -20.28
N GLN A 285 -26.06 11.15 -19.41
CA GLN A 285 -25.94 11.75 -18.08
C GLN A 285 -26.61 10.84 -17.05
N ILE A 286 -25.78 10.10 -16.32
CA ILE A 286 -26.18 9.48 -15.06
C ILE A 286 -26.42 10.63 -14.08
N HIS A 287 -27.69 10.93 -13.80
CA HIS A 287 -28.03 11.79 -12.67
C HIS A 287 -27.61 11.10 -11.37
N LYS A 288 -26.56 11.63 -10.75
CA LYS A 288 -26.10 11.25 -9.41
C LYS A 288 -27.19 11.51 -8.38
N GLN A 289 -27.87 10.45 -7.98
CA GLN A 289 -28.51 10.36 -6.68
C GLN A 289 -28.28 8.93 -6.19
N HIS A 290 -27.29 8.77 -5.30
CA HIS A 290 -26.86 7.52 -4.67
C HIS A 290 -25.89 6.62 -5.47
N ASN A 291 -24.62 7.06 -5.54
CA ASN A 291 -23.41 6.27 -5.31
C ASN A 291 -23.26 4.81 -5.82
N VAL A 292 -23.74 4.44 -7.01
CA VAL A 292 -23.34 3.20 -7.69
C VAL A 292 -23.35 3.39 -9.22
N ASP A 293 -22.23 3.10 -9.88
CA ASP A 293 -22.16 2.88 -11.34
C ASP A 293 -22.22 1.36 -11.61
N ILE A 294 -23.18 0.89 -12.40
CA ILE A 294 -23.23 -0.48 -12.91
C ILE A 294 -22.78 -0.44 -14.37
N LEU A 295 -21.65 -1.08 -14.66
CA LEU A 295 -21.19 -1.31 -16.03
C LEU A 295 -21.91 -2.55 -16.57
N TYR A 296 -22.79 -2.39 -17.57
CA TYR A 296 -23.27 -3.52 -18.38
C TYR A 296 -22.27 -3.74 -19.51
N ILE A 297 -21.59 -4.88 -19.50
CA ILE A 297 -20.93 -5.41 -20.68
C ILE A 297 -22.00 -6.24 -21.40
N ALA A 298 -22.36 -5.81 -22.61
CA ALA A 298 -23.05 -6.67 -23.58
C ALA A 298 -22.03 -7.56 -24.29
#